data_AF-A0A929XM09-F1
#
_entry.id   AF-A0A929XM09-F1
#
_cell.length_a   1.000
_cell.length_b   1.000
_cell.length_c   1.000
_cell.angle_alpha   90.00
_cell.angle_beta   90.00
_cell.angle_gamma   90.00
#
_symmetry.space_group_name_H-M   'P 1'
#
loop_
_entity.id
_entity.type
_entity.pdbx_description
1 polymer ?
#
loop_
_entity_poly.entity_id
_entity_poly.type
_entity_poly.pdbx_seq_one_letter_code
_entity_poly.pdbx_strand_id
1 'polypeptide(L)'
;MNELVLEIVKLVVMLVVTGVCAYAVPYLKSSIGADELDRVAFWAKQFVLKAQQVMWAKTGEERKEYVMEALTEVAKEAKIKITAEQLDAIVEAAVKAMKMSDAN
;
A
#
# COMPACT_ATOMS: atom_id res chain seq x y z
N MET A 1 -50.46 17.50 7.33
CA MET A 1 -50.26 16.91 5.99
C MET A 1 -48.88 17.23 5.40
N ASN A 2 -48.39 18.47 5.45
CA ASN A 2 -47.06 18.80 4.91
C ASN A 2 -45.89 18.17 5.69
N GLU A 3 -45.94 18.08 7.02
CA GLU A 3 -44.86 17.45 7.80
C GLU A 3 -44.68 15.96 7.49
N LEU A 4 -45.78 15.20 7.42
CA LEU A 4 -45.73 13.77 7.14
C LEU A 4 -45.23 13.49 5.71
N VAL A 5 -45.59 14.34 4.74
CA VAL A 5 -45.06 14.27 3.37
C VAL A 5 -43.56 14.61 3.33
N LEU A 6 -43.12 15.66 4.05
CA LEU A 6 -41.70 16.02 4.15
C LEU A 6 -40.88 14.93 4.84
N GLU A 7 -41.44 14.27 5.85
CA GLU A 7 -40.78 13.19 6.59
C GLU A 7 -40.61 11.93 5.73
N ILE A 8 -41.63 11.58 4.93
CA ILE A 8 -41.54 10.50 3.94
C ILE A 8 -40.48 10.84 2.87
N VAL A 9 -40.47 12.06 2.34
CA VAL A 9 -39.46 12.50 1.37
C VAL A 9 -38.06 12.43 1.97
N LYS A 10 -37.89 12.86 3.22
CA LYS A 10 -36.60 12.77 3.93
C LYS A 10 -36.13 11.33 4.10
N LEU A 11 -37.03 10.40 4.43
CA LEU A 11 -36.71 8.97 4.52
C LEU A 11 -36.27 8.39 3.18
N VAL A 12 -36.94 8.77 2.09
CA VAL A 12 -36.56 8.33 0.73
C VAL A 12 -35.18 8.87 0.36
N VAL A 13 -34.92 10.15 0.60
CA VAL A 13 -33.60 10.75 0.33
C VAL A 13 -32.51 10.09 1.17
N MET A 14 -32.79 9.80 2.44
CA MET A 14 -31.85 9.10 3.33
C MET A 14 -31.50 7.71 2.78
N LEU A 15 -32.49 6.92 2.35
CA LEU A 15 -32.26 5.61 1.75
C LEU A 15 -31.45 5.69 0.46
N VAL A 16 -31.70 6.69 -0.39
CA VAL A 16 -30.94 6.90 -1.63
C VAL A 16 -29.48 7.25 -1.30
N VAL A 17 -29.24 8.17 -0.38
CA VAL A 17 -27.88 8.55 0.04
C VAL A 17 -27.15 7.36 0.67
N THR A 18 -27.82 6.60 1.53
CA THR A 18 -27.24 5.38 2.12
C THR A 18 -26.92 4.35 1.05
N GLY A 19 -27.79 4.14 0.06
CA GLY A 19 -27.53 3.26 -1.07
C GLY A 19 -26.31 3.71 -1.88
N VAL A 20 -26.25 4.98 -2.27
CA VAL A 20 -25.11 5.53 -3.01
C VAL A 20 -23.82 5.39 -2.21
N CYS A 21 -23.80 5.74 -0.93
CA CYS A 21 -22.62 5.57 -0.09
C CYS A 21 -22.21 4.09 0.05
N ALA A 22 -23.18 3.18 0.20
CA ALA A 22 -22.90 1.75 0.32
C ALA A 22 -22.23 1.14 -0.92
N TYR A 23 -22.42 1.72 -2.10
CA TYR A 23 -21.78 1.25 -3.34
C TYR A 23 -20.57 2.11 -3.76
N ALA A 24 -20.62 3.42 -3.57
CA ALA A 24 -19.54 4.33 -3.93
C ALA A 24 -18.31 4.15 -3.03
N VAL A 25 -18.49 3.96 -1.72
CA VAL A 25 -17.39 3.75 -0.77
C VAL A 25 -16.58 2.48 -1.09
N PRO A 26 -17.19 1.28 -1.26
CA PRO A 26 -16.41 0.10 -1.63
C PRO A 26 -15.84 0.19 -3.04
N TYR A 27 -16.50 0.88 -3.99
CA TYR A 27 -15.94 1.08 -5.32
C TYR A 27 -14.66 1.94 -5.29
N LEU A 28 -14.68 3.06 -4.56
CA LEU A 28 -13.49 3.88 -4.32
C LEU A 28 -12.40 3.12 -3.56
N LYS A 29 -12.80 2.27 -2.59
CA LYS A 29 -11.86 1.41 -1.86
C LYS A 29 -11.27 0.30 -2.73
N SER A 30 -12.02 -0.22 -3.70
CA SER A 30 -11.56 -1.24 -4.64
C SER A 30 -10.46 -0.71 -5.55
N SER A 31 -10.52 0.56 -5.96
CA SER A 31 -9.44 1.22 -6.69
C SER A 31 -8.18 1.46 -5.85
N ILE A 32 -8.28 1.38 -4.52
CA ILE A 32 -7.12 1.43 -3.58
C ILE A 32 -6.57 0.02 -3.29
N GLY A 33 -7.33 -1.03 -3.64
CA GLY A 33 -7.08 -2.43 -3.27
C GLY A 33 -6.15 -3.22 -4.19
N ALA A 34 -5.82 -2.71 -5.39
CA ALA A 34 -5.00 -3.43 -6.36
C ALA A 34 -3.52 -3.60 -5.95
N ASP A 35 -3.03 -2.82 -4.98
CA ASP A 35 -1.59 -2.57 -4.85
C ASP A 35 -1.00 -2.98 -3.49
N GLU A 36 -1.42 -4.07 -2.83
CA GLU A 36 -0.70 -4.48 -1.60
C GLU A 36 0.74 -4.90 -1.94
N LEU A 37 0.91 -5.71 -2.98
CA LEU A 37 2.23 -6.07 -3.52
C LEU A 37 2.95 -4.86 -4.13
N ASP A 38 2.23 -4.01 -4.87
CA ASP A 38 2.83 -2.82 -5.49
C ASP A 38 3.22 -1.76 -4.45
N ARG A 39 2.47 -1.62 -3.34
CA ARG A 39 2.88 -0.79 -2.19
C ARG A 39 4.13 -1.34 -1.54
N VAL A 40 4.20 -2.65 -1.29
CA VAL A 40 5.40 -3.27 -0.70
C VAL A 40 6.60 -3.12 -1.65
N ALA A 41 6.41 -3.32 -2.95
CA ALA A 41 7.43 -3.13 -3.97
C ALA A 41 7.90 -1.67 -4.07
N PHE A 42 6.96 -0.72 -3.99
CA PHE A 42 7.28 0.71 -3.95
C PHE A 42 8.18 1.04 -2.75
N TRP A 43 7.79 0.61 -1.55
CA TRP A 43 8.58 0.83 -0.34
C TRP A 43 9.92 0.11 -0.39
N ALA A 44 9.97 -1.10 -0.96
CA ALA A 44 11.21 -1.85 -1.11
C ALA A 44 12.20 -1.07 -1.97
N LYS A 45 11.75 -0.48 -3.09
CA LYS A 45 12.58 0.39 -3.93
C LYS A 45 13.11 1.59 -3.15
N GLN A 46 12.27 2.27 -2.37
CA GLN A 46 12.69 3.44 -1.58
C GLN A 46 13.70 3.06 -0.50
N PHE A 47 13.48 1.96 0.22
CA PHE A 47 14.39 1.51 1.26
C PHE A 47 15.72 1.02 0.69
N VAL A 48 15.72 0.31 -0.44
CA VAL A 48 16.95 -0.10 -1.14
C VAL A 48 17.76 1.14 -1.58
N LEU A 49 17.10 2.14 -2.16
CA LEU A 49 17.78 3.40 -2.55
C LEU A 49 18.35 4.13 -1.34
N LYS A 50 17.56 4.28 -0.27
CA LYS A 50 18.03 4.89 0.98
C LYS A 50 19.20 4.10 1.57
N ALA A 51 19.13 2.78 1.57
CA ALA A 51 20.19 1.91 2.06
C ALA A 51 21.47 2.08 1.25
N GLN A 52 21.37 2.20 -0.08
CA GLN A 52 22.53 2.45 -0.93
C GLN A 52 23.14 3.84 -0.67
N GLN A 53 22.33 4.88 -0.56
CA GLN A 53 22.80 6.27 -0.45
C GLN A 53 23.30 6.62 0.96
N VAL A 54 22.61 6.16 2.00
CA VAL A 54 22.87 6.56 3.39
C VAL A 54 23.81 5.58 4.09
N MET A 55 23.70 4.28 3.79
CA MET A 55 24.51 3.23 4.45
C MET A 55 25.68 2.77 3.58
N TRP A 56 26.35 3.70 2.89
CA TRP A 56 27.49 3.42 2.01
C TRP A 56 28.67 2.74 2.73
N ALA A 57 28.81 2.94 4.04
CA ALA A 57 29.86 2.32 4.86
C ALA A 57 29.53 0.87 5.28
N LYS A 58 28.28 0.40 5.09
CA LYS A 58 27.85 -0.95 5.47
C LYS A 58 27.98 -1.94 4.31
N THR A 59 28.14 -3.21 4.65
CA THR A 59 28.15 -4.30 3.66
C THR A 59 26.79 -4.45 2.98
N GLY A 60 26.75 -5.17 1.85
CA GLY A 60 25.48 -5.44 1.15
C GLY A 60 24.49 -6.24 1.99
N GLU A 61 24.99 -7.12 2.86
CA GLU A 61 24.20 -8.00 3.72
C GLU A 61 23.52 -7.21 4.84
N GLU A 62 24.26 -6.36 5.54
CA GLU A 62 23.71 -5.47 6.57
C GLU A 62 22.67 -4.47 6.01
N ARG A 63 22.87 -4.03 4.76
CA ARG A 63 21.91 -3.17 4.06
C ARG A 63 20.63 -3.92 3.72
N LYS A 64 20.75 -5.18 3.29
CA LYS A 64 19.61 -6.04 3.00
C LYS A 64 18.80 -6.33 4.26
N GLU A 65 19.47 -6.63 5.38
CA GLU A 65 18.83 -6.87 6.68
C GLU A 65 18.02 -5.66 7.15
N TYR A 66 18.60 -4.45 7.06
CA TYR A 66 17.87 -3.21 7.36
C TYR A 66 16.62 -3.02 6.48
N VAL A 67 16.73 -3.29 5.18
CA VAL A 67 15.59 -3.18 4.24
C VAL A 67 14.50 -4.19 4.57
N MET A 68 14.88 -5.42 4.93
CA MET A 68 13.95 -6.49 5.33
C MET A 68 13.20 -6.15 6.62
N GLU A 69 13.89 -5.60 7.62
CA GLU A 69 13.26 -5.14 8.86
C GLU A 69 12.30 -3.98 8.58
N ALA A 70 12.73 -2.97 7.84
CA ALA A 70 11.89 -1.81 7.50
C ALA A 70 10.62 -2.22 6.71
N LEU A 71 10.76 -3.12 5.76
CA LEU A 71 9.62 -3.65 4.99
C LEU A 71 8.67 -4.51 5.84
N THR A 72 9.22 -5.27 6.79
CA THR A 72 8.42 -6.06 7.72
C THR A 72 7.54 -5.16 8.58
N GLU A 73 8.10 -4.05 9.07
CA GLU A 73 7.32 -3.05 9.83
C GLU A 73 6.26 -2.37 8.97
N VAL A 74 6.58 -1.99 7.72
CA VAL A 74 5.59 -1.45 6.78
C VAL A 74 4.48 -2.45 6.49
N ALA A 75 4.79 -3.73 6.29
CA ALA A 75 3.80 -4.77 6.05
C ALA A 75 2.87 -4.98 7.27
N LYS A 76 3.43 -4.94 8.49
CA LYS A 76 2.65 -5.00 9.74
C LYS A 76 1.72 -3.81 9.90
N GLU A 77 2.23 -2.60 9.71
CA GLU A 77 1.45 -1.35 9.87
C GLU A 77 0.32 -1.26 8.82
N ALA A 78 0.64 -1.61 7.58
CA ALA A 78 -0.33 -1.66 6.48
C ALA A 78 -1.30 -2.86 6.55
N LYS A 79 -1.13 -3.76 7.53
CA LYS A 79 -1.88 -5.02 7.70
C LYS A 79 -1.86 -5.92 6.46
N ILE A 80 -0.76 -5.85 5.70
CA ILE A 80 -0.55 -6.64 4.49
C ILE A 80 -0.04 -8.02 4.89
N LYS A 81 -0.71 -9.07 4.42
CA LYS A 81 -0.26 -10.45 4.64
C LYS A 81 0.78 -10.82 3.58
N ILE A 82 2.06 -10.76 3.96
CA ILE A 82 3.17 -11.18 3.11
C ILE A 82 4.09 -12.15 3.84
N THR A 83 4.61 -13.14 3.12
CA THR A 83 5.60 -14.09 3.67
C THR A 83 7.02 -13.52 3.60
N ALA A 84 7.92 -14.01 4.44
CA ALA A 84 9.33 -13.59 4.42
C ALA A 84 10.01 -13.88 3.07
N GLU A 85 9.66 -14.99 2.41
CA GLU A 85 10.17 -15.36 1.09
C GLU A 85 9.69 -14.39 0.00
N GLN A 86 8.42 -13.97 0.04
CA GLN A 86 7.90 -12.96 -0.88
C GLN A 86 8.55 -11.59 -0.64
N LEU A 87 8.81 -11.24 0.61
CA LEU A 87 9.49 -9.99 0.96
C LEU A 87 10.92 -9.98 0.41
N ASP A 88 11.66 -11.08 0.58
CA ASP A 88 13.01 -11.24 0.06
C ASP A 88 13.05 -11.15 -1.47
N ALA A 89 12.12 -11.82 -2.15
CA ALA A 89 11.99 -11.75 -3.60
C ALA A 89 11.74 -10.32 -4.11
N ILE A 90 10.93 -9.53 -3.39
CA ILE A 90 10.66 -8.12 -3.73
C ILE A 90 11.92 -7.25 -3.51
N VAL A 91 12.67 -7.49 -2.44
CA VAL A 91 13.93 -6.78 -2.17
C VAL A 91 14.96 -7.07 -3.25
N GLU A 92 15.16 -8.34 -3.62
CA GLU A 92 16.08 -8.74 -4.71
C GLU A 92 15.65 -8.14 -6.05
N ALA A 93 14.35 -8.13 -6.35
CA ALA A 93 13.83 -7.49 -7.54
C ALA A 93 14.12 -5.98 -7.55
N ALA A 94 13.95 -5.29 -6.41
CA ALA A 94 14.25 -3.87 -6.26
C ALA A 94 15.75 -3.57 -6.42
N VAL A 95 16.63 -4.39 -5.85
CA VAL A 95 18.09 -4.28 -6.01
C VAL A 95 18.49 -4.49 -7.47
N LYS A 96 17.92 -5.50 -8.14
CA LYS A 96 18.18 -5.78 -9.55
C LYS A 96 17.72 -4.63 -10.45
N ALA A 97 16.50 -4.11 -10.20
CA ALA A 97 15.96 -2.97 -10.93
C ALA A 97 16.83 -1.72 -10.76
N MET A 98 17.32 -1.46 -9.54
CA MET A 98 18.24 -0.35 -9.27
C MET A 98 19.55 -0.50 -10.05
N LYS A 99 20.18 -1.70 -10.03
CA LYS A 99 21.42 -1.95 -10.79
C LYS A 99 21.23 -1.80 -12.30
N MET A 100 20.06 -2.17 -12.82
CA MET A 100 19.72 -1.98 -14.23
C MET A 100 19.57 -0.51 -14.59
N SER A 101 18.98 0.31 -13.71
CA SER A 101 18.89 1.76 -13.92
C SER A 101 20.23 2.48 -13.78
N ASP A 102 21.14 1.98 -12.95
CA ASP A 102 22.50 2.55 -12.79
C ASP A 102 23.44 2.19 -13.97
N ALA A 103 23.09 1.18 -14.76
CA ALA A 103 23.90 0.69 -15.88
C ALA A 103 23.61 1.39 -17.23
N ASN A 104 22.63 2.30 -17.27
CA ASN A 104 22.23 3.10 -18.43
C ASN A 104 22.61 4.57 -18.23
#